data_AF-A0A1M6VHI6-F1
#
_entry.id   AF-A0A1M6VHI6-F1
#
_cell.length_a   1.000
_cell.length_b   1.000
_cell.length_c   1.000
_cell.angle_alpha   90.00
_cell.angle_beta   90.00
_cell.angle_gamma   90.00
#
_symmetry.space_group_name_H-M   'P 1'
#
loop_
_entity.id
_entity.type
_entity.pdbx_description
1 polymer ?
#
loop_
_entity_poly.entity_id
_entity_poly.type
_entity_poly.pdbx_seq_one_letter_code
_entity_poly.pdbx_strand_id
1 'polypeptide(L)'
;MHWFVAKVVYQIIVGDGNHTPQFDEQIRLVSAVTKKDALAKAHEIGIQEQYAFKNHQQEMVNWKFINVPEIYTLDQLTDGMELYSRIEEPGDPKSYVAWLQTKSAQLQEQPVAELH
;
A
#
# COMPACT_ATOMS: atom_id res chain seq x y z
N MET A 1 -9.45 -13.19 -19.18
CA MET A 1 -8.50 -12.80 -18.11
C MET A 1 -8.71 -11.32 -17.89
N HIS A 2 -8.91 -10.90 -16.64
CA HIS A 2 -9.24 -9.52 -16.27
C HIS A 2 -8.17 -8.99 -15.32
N TRP A 3 -8.00 -7.66 -15.34
CA TRP A 3 -7.17 -6.97 -14.37
C TRP A 3 -8.02 -6.51 -13.19
N PHE A 4 -7.44 -6.60 -12.00
CA PHE A 4 -8.03 -6.16 -10.76
C PHE A 4 -7.02 -5.32 -10.01
N VAL A 5 -7.51 -4.31 -9.30
CA VAL A 5 -6.73 -3.53 -8.33
C VAL A 5 -7.09 -4.05 -6.96
N ALA A 6 -6.10 -4.51 -6.20
CA ALA A 6 -6.26 -5.01 -4.84
C ALA A 6 -5.47 -4.12 -3.86
N LYS A 7 -6.08 -3.76 -2.74
CA LYS A 7 -5.34 -3.17 -1.62
C LYS A 7 -4.85 -4.29 -0.71
N VAL A 8 -3.54 -4.44 -0.55
CA VAL A 8 -2.91 -5.40 0.37
C VAL A 8 -2.37 -4.63 1.56
N VAL A 9 -2.77 -4.99 2.77
CA VAL A 9 -2.44 -4.23 3.98
C VAL A 9 -1.57 -5.05 4.93
N TYR A 10 -0.50 -4.43 5.40
CA TYR A 10 0.40 -4.96 6.42
C TYR A 10 0.40 -4.07 7.65
N GLN A 11 0.58 -4.67 8.83
CA GLN A 11 1.01 -3.96 10.02
C GLN A 11 2.54 -4.03 10.09
N ILE A 12 3.18 -2.88 10.30
CA ILE A 12 4.60 -2.82 10.59
C ILE A 12 4.74 -2.89 12.12
N ILE A 13 5.45 -3.90 12.61
CA ILE A 13 5.72 -4.13 14.04
C ILE A 13 7.23 -4.03 14.26
N VAL A 14 7.67 -3.14 15.15
CA VAL A 14 9.08 -2.93 15.53
C VAL A 14 9.27 -3.41 16.98
N GLY A 15 10.28 -4.24 17.21
CA GLY A 15 10.66 -4.69 18.55
C GLY A 15 9.53 -5.46 19.25
N ASP A 16 9.17 -5.00 20.45
CA ASP A 16 8.07 -5.53 21.26
C ASP A 16 6.68 -4.99 20.85
N GLY A 17 6.62 -4.10 19.84
CA GLY A 17 5.40 -3.45 19.39
C GLY A 17 4.99 -2.21 20.18
N ASN A 18 5.83 -1.72 21.11
CA ASN A 18 5.57 -0.48 21.86
C ASN A 18 5.94 0.77 21.06
N HIS A 19 5.32 0.94 19.89
CA HIS A 19 5.44 2.15 19.07
C HIS A 19 4.08 2.55 18.50
N THR A 20 4.00 3.77 17.96
CA THR A 20 2.79 4.20 17.23
C THR A 20 2.50 3.19 16.11
N PRO A 21 1.29 2.61 16.04
CA PRO A 21 0.97 1.63 15.01
C PRO A 21 1.21 2.19 13.61
N GLN A 22 1.91 1.40 12.79
CA GLN A 22 2.22 1.75 11.42
C GLN A 22 1.62 0.70 10.49
N PHE A 23 1.04 1.16 9.39
CA PHE A 23 0.39 0.32 8.41
C PHE A 23 0.96 0.64 7.02
N ASP A 24 1.22 -0.40 6.25
CA ASP A 24 1.62 -0.31 4.85
C ASP A 24 0.44 -0.77 3.99
N GLU A 25 -0.15 0.18 3.27
CA GLU A 25 -1.26 -0.06 2.34
C GLU A 25 -0.72 -0.04 0.92
N GLN A 26 -0.68 -1.21 0.30
CA GLN A 26 -0.11 -1.39 -1.03
C GLN A 26 -1.21 -1.60 -2.05
N ILE A 27 -1.17 -0.83 -3.14
CA ILE A 27 -2.06 -1.03 -4.29
C ILE A 27 -1.37 -1.96 -5.28
N ARG A 28 -1.97 -3.12 -5.52
CA ARG A 28 -1.42 -4.19 -6.36
C ARG A 28 -2.32 -4.46 -7.55
N LEU A 29 -1.72 -4.54 -8.73
CA LEU A 29 -2.39 -5.01 -9.93
C LEU A 29 -2.36 -6.55 -9.96
N VAL A 30 -3.53 -7.17 -10.13
CA VAL A 30 -3.71 -8.62 -10.09
C VAL A 30 -4.47 -9.07 -11.33
N SER A 31 -3.91 -10.00 -12.09
CA SER A 31 -4.62 -10.64 -13.22
C SER A 31 -5.27 -11.95 -12.78
N ALA A 32 -6.56 -12.12 -13.05
CA ALA A 32 -7.27 -13.37 -12.78
C ALA A 32 -8.48 -13.56 -13.69
N VAL A 33 -9.14 -14.72 -13.61
CA VAL A 33 -10.36 -14.99 -14.38
C VAL A 33 -11.59 -14.40 -13.71
N THR A 34 -11.68 -14.48 -12.37
CA THR A 34 -12.79 -13.94 -11.60
C THR A 34 -12.30 -13.04 -10.47
N LYS A 35 -13.20 -12.19 -9.93
CA LYS A 35 -12.92 -11.39 -8.73
C LYS A 35 -12.52 -12.26 -7.53
N LYS A 36 -13.10 -13.46 -7.41
CA LYS A 36 -12.77 -14.43 -6.35
C LYS A 36 -11.33 -14.94 -6.50
N ASP A 37 -10.93 -15.30 -7.71
CA ASP A 37 -9.57 -15.76 -7.99
C ASP A 37 -8.55 -14.63 -7.79
N ALA A 38 -8.91 -13.40 -8.16
CA ALA A 38 -8.08 -12.23 -7.94
C ALA A 38 -7.90 -11.95 -6.44
N LEU A 39 -8.96 -12.06 -5.64
CA LEU A 39 -8.88 -11.91 -4.19
C LEU A 39 -7.99 -13.00 -3.57
N ALA A 40 -8.18 -14.27 -3.95
CA ALA A 40 -7.34 -15.37 -3.47
C ALA A 40 -5.86 -15.15 -3.82
N LYS A 41 -5.56 -14.71 -5.05
CA LYS A 41 -4.20 -14.37 -5.48
C LYS A 41 -3.62 -13.19 -4.72
N ALA A 42 -4.40 -12.13 -4.47
CA ALA A 42 -3.96 -10.97 -3.68
C ALA A 42 -3.64 -11.36 -2.23
N HIS A 43 -4.42 -12.28 -1.64
CA HIS A 43 -4.13 -12.83 -0.32
C HIS A 43 -2.83 -13.65 -0.31
N GLU A 44 -2.60 -14.46 -1.34
CA GLU A 44 -1.37 -15.23 -1.47
C GLU A 44 -0.14 -14.31 -1.58
N ILE A 45 -0.22 -13.25 -2.40
CA ILE A 45 0.80 -12.20 -2.46
C ILE A 45 1.01 -11.58 -1.07
N GLY A 46 -0.08 -11.22 -0.39
CA GLY A 46 -0.08 -10.72 0.98
C GLY A 46 0.75 -11.59 1.92
N ILE A 47 0.48 -12.89 1.94
CA ILE A 47 1.16 -13.86 2.79
C ILE A 47 2.63 -14.04 2.40
N GLN A 48 2.91 -14.17 1.10
CA GLN A 48 4.25 -14.45 0.56
C GLN A 48 5.23 -13.29 0.75
N GLU A 49 4.74 -12.05 0.64
CA GLU A 49 5.57 -10.86 0.79
C GLU A 49 5.68 -10.38 2.25
N GLN A 50 5.23 -11.15 3.22
CA GLN A 50 5.60 -10.89 4.62
C GLN A 50 7.10 -11.09 4.79
N TYR A 51 7.74 -10.15 5.48
CA TYR A 51 9.16 -10.24 5.75
C TYR A 51 9.52 -9.56 7.06
N ALA A 52 10.66 -9.99 7.61
CA ALA A 52 11.22 -9.38 8.80
C ALA A 52 12.73 -9.19 8.62
N PHE A 53 13.23 -8.05 9.10
CA PHE A 53 14.66 -7.74 9.12
C PHE A 53 15.04 -6.91 10.34
N LYS A 54 16.31 -7.00 10.78
CA LYS A 54 16.80 -6.19 11.88
C LYS A 54 17.13 -4.78 11.38
N ASN A 55 16.60 -3.76 12.05
CA ASN A 55 16.97 -2.38 11.75
C ASN A 55 18.38 -2.05 12.28
N HIS A 56 18.83 -0.81 12.06
CA HIS A 56 20.13 -0.32 12.53
C HIS A 56 20.32 -0.39 14.06
N GLN A 57 19.22 -0.41 14.82
CA GLN A 57 19.20 -0.51 16.27
C GLN A 57 19.12 -1.97 16.77
N GLN A 58 19.27 -2.96 15.87
CA GLN A 58 19.12 -4.40 16.14
C GLN A 58 17.72 -4.85 16.54
N GLU A 59 16.71 -3.99 16.37
CA GLU A 59 15.32 -4.32 16.64
C GLU A 59 14.73 -5.08 15.46
N MET A 60 13.88 -6.06 15.76
CA MET A 60 13.17 -6.81 14.73
C MET A 60 12.05 -5.96 14.15
N VAL A 61 12.08 -5.68 12.85
CA VAL A 61 10.97 -5.06 12.13
C VAL A 61 10.28 -6.12 11.29
N ASN A 62 8.95 -6.21 11.40
CA ASN A 62 8.15 -7.23 10.75
C ASN A 62 6.96 -6.61 10.00
N TRP A 63 6.86 -6.91 8.70
CA TRP A 63 5.66 -6.68 7.91
C TRP A 63 4.73 -7.88 8.07
N LYS A 64 3.73 -7.70 8.93
CA LYS A 64 2.74 -8.72 9.20
C LYS A 64 1.50 -8.47 8.35
N PHE A 65 1.20 -9.41 7.46
CA PHE A 65 0.02 -9.31 6.60
C PHE A 65 -1.25 -9.29 7.45
N ILE A 66 -2.13 -8.33 7.14
CA ILE A 66 -3.44 -8.20 7.79
C ILE A 66 -4.50 -8.82 6.90
N ASN A 67 -4.75 -8.23 5.72
CA ASN A 67 -5.84 -8.63 4.84
C ASN A 67 -5.74 -7.94 3.46
N VAL A 68 -6.66 -8.33 2.57
CA VAL A 68 -6.99 -7.61 1.34
C VAL A 68 -8.39 -6.98 1.50
N PRO A 69 -8.51 -5.78 2.09
CA PRO A 69 -9.82 -5.19 2.40
C PRO A 69 -10.58 -4.70 1.16
N GLU A 70 -9.91 -4.48 0.04
CA GLU A 70 -10.51 -3.90 -1.16
C GLU A 70 -10.02 -4.60 -2.42
N ILE A 71 -10.95 -4.85 -3.35
CA ILE A 71 -10.64 -5.36 -4.69
C ILE A 71 -11.66 -4.87 -5.73
N TYR A 72 -11.15 -4.29 -6.80
CA TYR A 72 -11.91 -3.66 -7.88
C TYR A 72 -11.49 -4.25 -9.22
N THR A 73 -12.44 -4.42 -10.13
CA THR A 73 -12.12 -4.81 -11.52
C THR A 73 -11.67 -3.58 -12.28
N LEU A 74 -10.65 -3.74 -13.11
CA LEU A 74 -10.18 -2.72 -14.03
C LEU A 74 -10.63 -3.13 -15.44
N ASP A 75 -11.79 -2.63 -15.84
CA ASP A 75 -12.44 -3.03 -17.10
C ASP A 75 -11.82 -2.36 -18.32
N GLN A 76 -11.34 -1.12 -18.16
CA GLN A 76 -10.65 -0.34 -19.19
C GLN A 76 -9.54 0.50 -18.55
N LEU A 77 -8.49 0.81 -19.30
CA LEU A 77 -7.48 1.79 -18.90
C LEU A 77 -7.74 3.09 -19.67
N THR A 78 -8.27 4.09 -18.97
CA THR A 78 -8.52 5.42 -19.55
C THR A 78 -7.76 6.48 -18.76
N ASP A 79 -7.37 7.55 -19.46
CA ASP A 79 -6.77 8.73 -18.81
C ASP A 79 -7.71 9.29 -17.73
N GLY A 80 -7.14 9.64 -16.57
CA GLY A 80 -7.89 10.16 -15.43
C GLY A 80 -8.78 9.16 -14.67
N MET A 81 -8.71 7.86 -14.97
CA MET A 81 -9.48 6.84 -14.23
C MET A 81 -9.06 6.76 -12.76
N GLU A 82 -10.04 6.70 -11.86
CA GLU A 82 -9.80 6.45 -10.43
C GLU A 82 -9.41 4.97 -10.22
N LEU A 83 -8.19 4.74 -9.72
CA LEU A 83 -7.69 3.40 -9.37
C LEU A 83 -7.94 3.05 -7.90
N TYR A 84 -7.95 4.06 -7.04
CA TYR A 84 -8.03 3.90 -5.60
C TYR A 84 -8.52 5.21 -4.97
N SER A 85 -9.40 5.09 -3.97
CA SER A 85 -9.89 6.21 -3.18
C SER A 85 -10.00 5.81 -1.71
N ARG A 86 -9.66 6.73 -0.81
CA ARG A 86 -9.77 6.57 0.64
C ARG A 86 -10.28 7.86 1.25
N ILE A 87 -11.20 7.72 2.19
CA ILE A 87 -11.65 8.80 3.07
C ILE A 87 -10.86 8.66 4.37
N GLU A 88 -10.21 9.75 4.80
CA GLU A 88 -9.44 9.81 6.03
C GLU A 88 -10.04 10.86 6.97
N GLU A 89 -10.17 10.51 8.26
CA GLU A 89 -10.56 11.44 9.33
C GLU A 89 -9.36 11.69 10.25
N PRO A 90 -8.41 12.56 9.88
CA PRO A 90 -7.19 12.75 10.64
C PRO A 90 -7.48 13.46 11.98
N GLY A 91 -6.82 13.01 13.05
CA GLY A 91 -6.95 13.62 14.38
C GLY A 91 -6.46 15.07 14.48
N ASP A 92 -5.48 15.45 13.63
CA ASP A 92 -5.05 16.84 13.44
C ASP A 92 -5.04 17.20 11.94
N PRO A 93 -6.02 17.97 11.45
CA PRO A 93 -6.11 18.33 10.04
C PRO A 93 -4.95 19.23 9.58
N LYS A 94 -4.35 20.05 10.46
CA LYS A 94 -3.23 20.93 10.07
C LYS A 94 -1.97 20.12 9.81
N SER A 95 -1.62 19.23 10.72
CA SER A 95 -0.48 18.33 10.56
C SER A 95 -0.65 17.42 9.34
N TYR A 96 -1.87 16.92 9.09
CA TYR A 96 -2.17 16.10 7.92
C TYR A 96 -1.95 16.87 6.60
N VAL A 97 -2.47 18.10 6.47
CA VAL A 97 -2.28 18.92 5.27
C VAL A 97 -0.81 19.29 5.06
N ALA A 98 -0.08 19.67 6.12
CA ALA A 98 1.35 20.00 6.02
C ALA A 98 2.18 18.80 5.54
N TRP A 99 1.84 17.60 6.01
CA TRP A 99 2.46 16.35 5.55
C TRP A 99 2.17 16.07 4.07
N LEU A 100 0.93 16.24 3.61
CA LEU A 100 0.58 16.09 2.19
C LEU A 100 1.36 17.07 1.30
N GLN A 101 1.46 18.34 1.70
CA GLN A 101 2.24 19.35 0.98
C GLN A 101 3.73 18.99 0.91
N THR A 102 4.29 18.50 2.02
CA THR A 102 5.69 18.04 2.08
C THR A 102 5.93 16.90 1.09
N LYS A 103 5.04 15.90 1.05
CA LYS A 103 5.11 14.81 0.06
C LYS A 103 5.02 15.30 -1.38
N SER A 104 4.11 16.24 -1.65
CA SER A 104 3.96 16.83 -2.99
C SER A 104 5.22 17.56 -3.44
N ALA A 105 5.86 18.33 -2.56
CA ALA A 105 7.09 19.05 -2.87
C ALA A 105 8.25 18.09 -3.20
N GLN A 106 8.40 17.01 -2.43
CA GLN A 106 9.42 15.98 -2.68
C GLN A 106 9.31 15.34 -4.07
N LEU A 107 8.09 15.17 -4.59
CA LEU A 107 7.87 14.63 -5.94
C LEU A 107 8.26 15.63 -7.05
N GLN A 108 8.11 16.93 -6.80
CA GLN A 108 8.46 17.98 -7.76
C GLN A 108 9.97 18.22 -7.83
N GLU A 109 10.69 17.95 -6.73
CA GLU A 109 12.14 18.10 -6.64
C GLU A 109 12.91 16.88 -7.18
N GLN A 110 12.25 15.73 -7.40
CA GLN A 110 12.88 14.56 -8.01
C GLN A 110 13.03 14.79 -9.53
N PRO A 111 14.27 14.80 -10.07
CA PRO A 111 14.46 14.78 -11.51
C PRO A 111 13.78 13.53 -12.07
N VAL A 112 13.01 13.67 -13.14
CA VAL A 112 12.49 12.53 -13.89
C VAL A 112 13.71 11.70 -14.30
N ALA A 113 13.93 10.57 -13.64
CA ALA A 113 14.93 9.62 -14.10
C ALA A 113 14.48 9.18 -15.50
N GLU A 114 15.16 9.63 -16.53
CA GLU A 114 14.94 9.20 -17.90
C GLU A 114 15.14 7.68 -17.93
N LEU A 115 14.02 6.95 -17.97
CA LEU A 115 14.00 5.52 -18.23
C LEU A 115 14.37 5.34 -19.70
N HIS A 116 15.66 5.11 -19.96
CA HIS A 116 16.20 4.69 -21.25
C HIS A 116 15.82 3.24 -21.58
#